data_AF-A0AA43CC44-F1
#
_entry.id   AF-A0AA43CC44-F1
#
_cell.length_a   1.000
_cell.length_b   1.000
_cell.length_c   1.000
_cell.angle_alpha   90.00
_cell.angle_beta   90.00
_cell.angle_gamma   90.00
#
_symmetry.space_group_name_H-M   'P 1'
#
loop_
_entity.id
_entity.type
_entity.pdbx_description
1 polymer ?
#
loop_
_entity_poly.entity_id
_entity_poly.type
_entity_poly.pdbx_seq_one_letter_code
_entity_poly.pdbx_strand_id
1 'polypeptide(L)'
;MKERLSITTALLLVCYGCADQEPSGVSSAAASAGNAVVSTARLDTLIENPSDPDALIAMTRIYSELSAVANAGQDGAGVFIEFLRQKASLEECVAEEGSLITYDNCSVSNGTIDGTLSSSGDDIDFDLSIGVIGSGGTGSLTVHMHRGITLSEALLTGSITYDTTIEGVARYPDGLLFTIHADYVDITLDDVQCPLSGTLRVEQVIREESTGALEAVFGPSCGDVRLSE
;
A
#
# COMPACT_ATOMS: atom_id res chain seq x y z
N MET A 1 6.60 -48.68 -31.08
CA MET A 1 7.41 -47.44 -31.11
C MET A 1 6.43 -46.29 -31.07
N LYS A 2 6.20 -45.71 -29.88
CA LYS A 2 5.23 -44.63 -29.65
C LYS A 2 5.99 -43.35 -29.31
N GLU A 3 5.50 -42.26 -29.88
CA GLU A 3 6.11 -40.95 -30.01
C GLU A 3 6.43 -40.29 -28.65
N ARG A 4 7.54 -39.54 -28.63
CA ARG A 4 7.92 -38.65 -27.52
C ARG A 4 7.12 -37.36 -27.66
N LEU A 5 6.22 -37.09 -26.72
CA LEU A 5 5.56 -35.80 -26.58
C LEU A 5 6.54 -34.84 -25.91
N SER A 6 6.99 -33.84 -26.68
CA SER A 6 7.77 -32.71 -26.18
C SER A 6 6.82 -31.78 -25.43
N ILE A 7 6.97 -31.66 -24.11
CA ILE A 7 6.23 -30.68 -23.31
C ILE A 7 7.03 -29.37 -23.37
N THR A 8 6.56 -28.46 -24.21
CA THR A 8 6.99 -27.06 -24.25
C THR A 8 6.48 -26.38 -22.99
N THR A 9 7.38 -26.11 -22.03
CA THR A 9 7.08 -25.27 -20.86
C THR A 9 6.69 -23.88 -21.34
N ALA A 10 5.42 -23.52 -21.20
CA ALA A 10 4.95 -22.16 -21.42
C ALA A 10 5.50 -21.29 -20.28
N LEU A 11 6.37 -20.33 -20.62
CA LEU A 11 6.72 -19.20 -19.76
C LEU A 11 5.43 -18.38 -19.55
N LEU A 12 4.86 -18.44 -18.34
CA LEU A 12 3.86 -17.48 -17.90
C LEU A 12 4.59 -16.19 -17.57
N LEU A 13 4.44 -15.17 -18.42
CA LEU A 13 4.75 -13.80 -18.04
C LEU A 13 3.80 -13.41 -16.91
N VAL A 14 4.34 -13.20 -15.71
CA VAL A 14 3.59 -12.66 -14.58
C VAL A 14 3.54 -11.15 -14.75
N CYS A 15 2.37 -10.63 -15.10
CA CYS A 15 2.15 -9.19 -15.21
C CYS A 15 1.54 -8.70 -13.89
N TYR A 16 2.37 -8.20 -12.98
CA TYR A 16 1.92 -7.51 -11.76
C TYR A 16 1.33 -6.14 -12.14
N GLY A 17 0.07 -6.15 -12.58
CA GLY A 17 -0.62 -4.96 -13.07
C GLY A 17 -1.93 -5.24 -13.81
N CYS A 18 -2.15 -6.46 -14.28
CA CYS A 18 -3.44 -6.88 -14.80
C CYS A 18 -4.29 -7.44 -13.65
N ALA A 19 -5.45 -6.81 -13.40
CA ALA A 19 -6.49 -7.44 -12.61
C ALA A 19 -6.86 -8.82 -13.19
N ASP A 20 -7.16 -9.76 -12.29
CA ASP A 20 -7.94 -10.98 -12.51
C ASP A 20 -7.26 -12.32 -12.83
N GLN A 21 -5.97 -12.53 -12.56
CA GLN A 21 -5.48 -13.92 -12.48
C GLN A 21 -4.35 -14.11 -11.46
N GLU A 22 -4.73 -14.48 -10.23
CA GLU A 22 -3.80 -15.06 -9.26
C GLU A 22 -3.21 -16.35 -9.84
N PRO A 23 -1.88 -16.47 -10.00
CA PRO A 23 -1.27 -17.73 -10.38
C PRO A 23 -1.49 -18.76 -9.27
N SER A 24 -1.98 -19.93 -9.64
CA SER A 24 -2.17 -21.06 -8.73
C SER A 24 -0.82 -21.47 -8.12
N GLY A 25 -0.54 -21.07 -6.88
CA GLY A 25 0.62 -21.53 -6.12
C GLY A 25 1.44 -20.44 -5.40
N VAL A 26 1.15 -19.15 -5.62
CA VAL A 26 1.75 -18.04 -4.85
C VAL A 26 0.84 -17.74 -3.66
N SER A 27 1.39 -17.65 -2.45
CA SER A 27 0.59 -17.22 -1.29
C SER A 27 0.09 -15.79 -1.54
N SER A 28 -1.12 -15.45 -1.09
CA SER A 28 -1.65 -14.08 -1.24
C SER A 28 -0.69 -13.02 -0.71
N ALA A 29 0.03 -13.31 0.37
CA ALA A 29 1.06 -12.45 0.94
C ALA A 29 2.26 -12.21 0.00
N ALA A 30 2.72 -13.23 -0.75
CA ALA A 30 3.81 -13.06 -1.71
C ALA A 30 3.37 -12.21 -2.92
N ALA A 31 2.12 -12.38 -3.39
CA ALA A 31 1.55 -11.53 -4.42
C ALA A 31 1.42 -10.08 -3.93
N SER A 32 0.94 -9.89 -2.69
CA SER A 32 0.84 -8.57 -2.06
C SER A 32 2.19 -7.90 -1.86
N ALA A 33 3.23 -8.64 -1.48
CA ALA A 33 4.59 -8.10 -1.37
C ALA A 33 5.09 -7.53 -2.72
N GLY A 34 4.90 -8.27 -3.82
CA GLY A 34 5.22 -7.79 -5.15
C GLY A 34 4.41 -6.55 -5.55
N ASN A 35 3.10 -6.56 -5.28
CA ASN A 35 2.23 -5.41 -5.57
C ASN A 35 2.59 -4.18 -4.74
N ALA A 36 3.00 -4.35 -3.48
CA ALA A 36 3.45 -3.26 -2.62
C ALA A 36 4.68 -2.58 -3.23
N VAL A 37 5.68 -3.35 -3.67
CA VAL A 37 6.86 -2.83 -4.37
C VAL A 37 6.49 -2.07 -5.64
N VAL A 38 5.68 -2.67 -6.52
CA VAL A 38 5.26 -2.03 -7.78
C VAL A 38 4.48 -0.74 -7.52
N SER A 39 3.60 -0.75 -6.53
CA SER A 39 2.81 0.45 -6.17
C SER A 39 3.71 1.54 -5.58
N THR A 40 4.72 1.14 -4.80
CA THR A 40 5.71 2.05 -4.21
C THR A 40 6.58 2.70 -5.26
N ALA A 41 7.00 1.94 -6.27
CA ALA A 41 7.77 2.44 -7.41
C ALA A 41 6.99 3.44 -8.30
N ARG A 42 5.68 3.57 -8.09
CA ARG A 42 4.82 4.54 -8.79
C ARG A 42 4.54 5.80 -7.96
N LEU A 43 5.03 5.87 -6.72
CA LEU A 43 4.84 7.04 -5.88
C LEU A 43 5.66 8.25 -6.34
N ASP A 44 6.65 8.11 -7.22
CA ASP A 44 7.38 9.28 -7.73
C ASP A 44 6.45 10.24 -8.50
N THR A 45 5.36 9.72 -9.09
CA THR A 45 4.30 10.56 -9.67
C THR A 45 3.63 11.46 -8.63
N LEU A 46 3.57 11.08 -7.34
CA LEU A 46 3.09 11.97 -6.25
C LEU A 46 4.01 13.16 -6.05
N ILE A 47 5.32 12.96 -6.15
CA ILE A 47 6.28 14.04 -5.94
C ILE A 47 6.14 15.06 -7.07
N GLU A 48 5.98 14.59 -8.31
CA GLU A 48 5.85 15.45 -9.48
C GLU A 48 4.47 16.10 -9.59
N ASN A 49 3.42 15.39 -9.17
CA ASN A 49 2.04 15.86 -9.24
C ASN A 49 1.24 15.36 -8.02
N PRO A 50 1.33 16.04 -6.87
CA PRO A 50 0.66 15.57 -5.65
C PRO A 50 -0.86 15.58 -5.80
N SER A 51 -1.39 16.42 -6.70
CA SER A 51 -2.82 16.48 -7.03
C SER A 51 -3.31 15.27 -7.80
N ASP A 52 -2.38 14.42 -8.27
CA ASP A 52 -2.71 13.30 -9.11
C ASP A 52 -3.58 12.31 -8.31
N PRO A 53 -4.82 12.09 -8.74
CA PRO A 53 -5.71 11.17 -8.06
C PRO A 53 -5.25 9.70 -8.09
N ASP A 54 -4.46 9.30 -9.07
CA ASP A 54 -3.88 7.95 -9.14
C ASP A 54 -2.89 7.71 -8.00
N ALA A 55 -2.43 8.80 -7.40
CA ALA A 55 -1.39 8.86 -6.40
C ALA A 55 -1.96 8.59 -4.99
N LEU A 56 -3.15 9.14 -4.66
CA LEU A 56 -3.97 8.70 -3.52
C LEU A 56 -4.32 7.21 -3.62
N ILE A 57 -4.69 6.74 -4.82
CA ILE A 57 -4.98 5.34 -5.07
C ILE A 57 -3.71 4.48 -4.86
N ALA A 58 -2.54 4.94 -5.29
CA ALA A 58 -1.29 4.23 -5.05
C ALA A 58 -0.98 4.09 -3.55
N MET A 59 -1.12 5.16 -2.76
CA MET A 59 -0.88 5.10 -1.31
C MET A 59 -1.83 4.13 -0.59
N THR A 60 -3.11 4.16 -0.94
CA THR A 60 -4.10 3.22 -0.36
C THR A 60 -3.84 1.78 -0.77
N ARG A 61 -3.37 1.58 -2.00
CA ARG A 61 -2.97 0.27 -2.48
C ARG A 61 -1.76 -0.25 -1.72
N ILE A 62 -0.72 0.57 -1.53
CA ILE A 62 0.46 0.18 -0.72
C ILE A 62 0.02 -0.23 0.67
N TYR A 63 -0.80 0.58 1.34
CA TYR A 63 -1.33 0.25 2.66
C TYR A 63 -2.08 -1.10 2.68
N SER A 64 -2.96 -1.33 1.70
CA SER A 64 -3.68 -2.59 1.54
C SER A 64 -2.75 -3.79 1.40
N GLU A 65 -1.76 -3.66 0.53
CA GLU A 65 -0.85 -4.75 0.18
C GLU A 65 0.09 -5.04 1.35
N LEU A 66 0.64 -4.02 2.00
CA LEU A 66 1.45 -4.20 3.21
C LEU A 66 0.63 -4.79 4.36
N SER A 67 -0.63 -4.37 4.53
CA SER A 67 -1.54 -4.99 5.50
C SER A 67 -1.75 -6.48 5.22
N ALA A 68 -1.93 -6.84 3.94
CA ALA A 68 -2.08 -8.23 3.52
C ALA A 68 -0.80 -9.05 3.75
N VAL A 69 0.38 -8.45 3.53
CA VAL A 69 1.68 -9.06 3.84
C VAL A 69 1.83 -9.31 5.34
N ALA A 70 1.54 -8.31 6.18
CA ALA A 70 1.65 -8.41 7.62
C ALA A 70 0.61 -9.33 8.30
N ASN A 71 -0.34 -9.88 7.53
CA ASN A 71 -1.59 -10.46 8.06
C ASN A 71 -2.32 -9.51 9.03
N ALA A 72 -2.10 -8.21 8.87
CA ALA A 72 -2.78 -7.17 9.62
C ALA A 72 -4.28 -7.29 9.35
N GLY A 73 -5.04 -7.52 10.44
CA GLY A 73 -6.46 -7.82 10.39
C GLY A 73 -7.20 -7.07 9.29
N GLN A 74 -7.87 -7.82 8.41
CA GLN A 74 -8.54 -7.33 7.20
C GLN A 74 -9.63 -6.26 7.45
N ASP A 75 -9.93 -5.96 8.71
CA ASP A 75 -11.01 -5.07 9.12
C ASP A 75 -10.67 -3.57 8.99
N GLY A 76 -9.38 -3.17 9.09
CA GLY A 76 -8.97 -1.76 9.03
C GLY A 76 -8.69 -1.24 7.61
N ALA A 77 -8.02 -2.06 6.80
CA ALA A 77 -7.63 -1.71 5.43
C ALA A 77 -8.83 -1.56 4.47
N GLY A 78 -9.83 -2.44 4.60
CA GLY A 78 -11.02 -2.41 3.75
C GLY A 78 -11.82 -1.10 3.87
N VAL A 79 -11.88 -0.52 5.08
CA VAL A 79 -12.54 0.77 5.32
C VAL A 79 -11.74 1.92 4.69
N PHE A 80 -10.43 1.96 4.86
CA PHE A 80 -9.60 3.02 4.27
C PHE A 80 -9.67 3.04 2.72
N ILE A 81 -9.64 1.87 2.09
CA ILE A 81 -9.61 1.71 0.62
C ILE A 81 -10.95 2.05 -0.04
N GLU A 82 -12.08 1.59 0.52
CA GLU A 82 -13.41 1.87 -0.04
C GLU A 82 -13.79 3.36 0.04
N PHE A 83 -13.27 4.06 1.04
CA PHE A 83 -13.53 5.49 1.23
C PHE A 83 -12.78 6.35 0.20
N LEU A 84 -11.51 6.05 -0.06
CA LEU A 84 -10.66 6.85 -0.95
C LEU A 84 -10.87 6.55 -2.45
N ARG A 85 -11.53 5.44 -2.80
CA ARG A 85 -11.97 5.17 -4.18
C ARG A 85 -13.05 6.13 -4.69
N GLN A 86 -13.70 6.92 -3.83
CA GLN A 86 -14.83 7.78 -4.19
C GLN A 86 -14.43 9.21 -4.61
N LYS A 87 -13.38 9.30 -5.43
CA LYS A 87 -12.75 10.52 -5.96
C LYS A 87 -13.68 11.57 -6.59
N ALA A 88 -14.84 11.20 -7.11
CA ALA A 88 -15.59 12.05 -8.04
C ALA A 88 -16.19 13.35 -7.46
N SER A 89 -15.98 13.68 -6.18
CA SER A 89 -16.60 14.84 -5.51
C SER A 89 -15.63 15.75 -4.73
N LEU A 90 -14.31 15.59 -4.86
CA LEU A 90 -13.35 16.24 -3.95
C LEU A 90 -12.81 17.61 -4.43
N GLU A 91 -13.05 18.03 -5.68
CA GLU A 91 -12.44 19.24 -6.24
C GLU A 91 -12.80 20.54 -5.49
N GLU A 92 -13.93 20.59 -4.79
CA GLU A 92 -14.38 21.81 -4.07
C GLU A 92 -13.80 21.94 -2.66
N CYS A 93 -13.19 20.88 -2.11
CA CYS A 93 -12.70 20.81 -0.72
C CYS A 93 -11.19 20.56 -0.61
N VAL A 94 -10.50 20.51 -1.76
CA VAL A 94 -9.05 20.30 -1.86
C VAL A 94 -8.37 21.61 -2.22
N ALA A 95 -7.35 21.99 -1.46
CA ALA A 95 -6.50 23.13 -1.73
C ALA A 95 -5.06 22.67 -1.97
N GLU A 96 -4.42 23.24 -2.99
CA GLU A 96 -3.04 22.92 -3.37
C GLU A 96 -2.15 24.17 -3.22
N GLU A 97 -1.06 24.03 -2.48
CA GLU A 97 -0.04 25.07 -2.30
C GLU A 97 1.35 24.47 -2.42
N GLY A 98 1.92 24.52 -3.63
CA GLY A 98 3.25 23.96 -3.91
C GLY A 98 3.23 22.43 -3.77
N SER A 99 3.98 21.90 -2.80
CA SER A 99 4.03 20.47 -2.49
C SER A 99 3.06 20.05 -1.39
N LEU A 100 2.25 20.98 -0.86
CA LEU A 100 1.23 20.72 0.16
C LEU A 100 -0.16 20.65 -0.47
N ILE A 101 -0.91 19.62 -0.11
CA ILE A 101 -2.33 19.46 -0.40
C ILE A 101 -3.07 19.42 0.92
N THR A 102 -4.15 20.17 1.01
CA THR A 102 -5.04 20.19 2.16
C THR A 102 -6.41 19.69 1.74
N TYR A 103 -6.96 18.75 2.51
CA TYR A 103 -8.34 18.29 2.44
C TYR A 103 -9.08 18.96 3.59
N ASP A 104 -10.08 19.79 3.29
CA ASP A 104 -10.88 20.49 4.31
C ASP A 104 -12.35 20.07 4.19
N ASN A 105 -12.78 19.24 5.14
CA ASN A 105 -14.14 18.71 5.26
C ASN A 105 -14.68 18.12 3.96
N CYS A 106 -13.84 17.32 3.31
CA CYS A 106 -14.12 16.69 2.04
C CYS A 106 -15.20 15.62 2.18
N SER A 107 -16.43 15.94 1.81
CA SER A 107 -17.56 15.01 1.92
C SER A 107 -17.49 13.90 0.87
N VAL A 108 -17.54 12.66 1.36
CA VAL A 108 -17.72 11.44 0.59
C VAL A 108 -18.99 10.73 1.06
N SER A 109 -19.50 9.75 0.31
CA SER A 109 -20.83 9.17 0.59
C SER A 109 -21.01 8.59 2.01
N ASN A 110 -19.91 8.25 2.67
CA ASN A 110 -19.90 7.58 3.97
C ASN A 110 -19.14 8.36 5.05
N GLY A 111 -18.78 9.63 4.81
CA GLY A 111 -17.84 10.31 5.69
C GLY A 111 -17.36 11.70 5.27
N THR A 112 -16.41 12.21 6.02
CA THR A 112 -15.64 13.43 5.72
C THR A 112 -14.16 13.12 5.79
N ILE A 113 -13.37 13.77 4.95
CA ILE A 113 -11.91 13.66 4.94
C ILE A 113 -11.34 15.04 5.30
N ASP A 114 -10.46 15.06 6.28
CA ASP A 114 -9.72 16.23 6.73
C ASP A 114 -8.24 15.86 6.81
N GLY A 115 -7.34 16.77 6.43
CA GLY A 115 -5.90 16.55 6.62
C GLY A 115 -5.03 17.09 5.51
N THR A 116 -3.81 16.59 5.43
CA THR A 116 -2.79 17.09 4.52
C THR A 116 -1.94 15.99 3.89
N LEU A 117 -1.47 16.26 2.68
CA LEU A 117 -0.41 15.51 2.01
C LEU A 117 0.69 16.50 1.68
N SER A 118 1.93 16.22 2.10
CA SER A 118 3.09 17.04 1.75
C SER A 118 4.23 16.20 1.23
N SER A 119 4.95 16.73 0.24
CA SER A 119 6.20 16.13 -0.23
C SER A 119 7.39 17.09 -0.06
N SER A 120 8.55 16.52 0.27
CA SER A 120 9.82 17.24 0.41
C SER A 120 10.99 16.36 -0.01
N GLY A 121 11.46 16.52 -1.25
CA GLY A 121 12.49 15.64 -1.81
C GLY A 121 11.94 14.23 -1.98
N ASP A 122 12.61 13.26 -1.38
CA ASP A 122 12.22 11.84 -1.38
C ASP A 122 11.18 11.50 -0.31
N ASP A 123 10.87 12.45 0.57
CA ASP A 123 9.95 12.24 1.68
C ASP A 123 8.52 12.62 1.30
N ILE A 124 7.57 11.76 1.68
CA ILE A 124 6.12 12.04 1.57
C ILE A 124 5.51 11.82 2.95
N ASP A 125 4.83 12.84 3.43
CA ASP A 125 4.03 12.80 4.65
C ASP A 125 2.56 12.93 4.30
N PHE A 126 1.75 12.09 4.91
CA PHE A 126 0.33 12.03 4.68
C PHE A 126 -0.37 11.89 6.03
N ASP A 127 -1.20 12.86 6.36
CA ASP A 127 -1.92 12.92 7.62
C ASP A 127 -3.40 13.14 7.29
N LEU A 128 -4.19 12.07 7.36
CA LEU A 128 -5.63 12.15 7.13
C LEU A 128 -6.42 11.66 8.32
N SER A 129 -7.45 12.42 8.66
CA SER A 129 -8.58 12.01 9.48
C SER A 129 -9.79 11.76 8.59
N ILE A 130 -10.41 10.60 8.75
CA ILE A 130 -11.60 10.18 8.01
C ILE A 130 -12.71 9.92 9.02
N GLY A 131 -13.75 10.74 9.00
CA GLY A 131 -15.01 10.45 9.68
C GLY A 131 -15.73 9.31 8.97
N VAL A 132 -16.10 8.25 9.67
CA VAL A 132 -16.75 7.05 9.12
C VAL A 132 -18.18 6.97 9.65
N ILE A 133 -19.15 6.92 8.75
CA ILE A 133 -20.56 6.67 9.05
C ILE A 133 -20.93 5.32 8.45
N GLY A 134 -21.03 4.30 9.29
CA GLY A 134 -21.34 2.93 8.87
C GLY A 134 -22.59 2.37 9.54
N SER A 135 -23.00 1.16 9.11
CA SER A 135 -24.11 0.42 9.73
C SER A 135 -23.88 0.08 11.21
N GLY A 136 -22.63 0.14 11.67
CA GLY A 136 -22.22 -0.06 13.06
C GLY A 136 -22.06 1.23 13.89
N GLY A 137 -22.41 2.40 13.36
CA GLY A 137 -22.30 3.69 14.04
C GLY A 137 -21.36 4.68 13.35
N THR A 138 -21.10 5.79 14.05
CA THR A 138 -20.14 6.83 13.64
C THR A 138 -18.81 6.61 14.34
N GLY A 139 -17.72 6.59 13.60
CA GLY A 139 -16.36 6.53 14.14
C GLY A 139 -15.40 7.42 13.35
N SER A 140 -14.13 7.34 13.67
CA SER A 140 -13.06 8.00 12.94
C SER A 140 -11.91 7.03 12.68
N LEU A 141 -11.20 7.28 11.58
CA LEU A 141 -9.98 6.62 11.18
C LEU A 141 -8.95 7.72 10.92
N THR A 142 -7.87 7.75 11.68
CA THR A 142 -6.72 8.63 11.42
C THR A 142 -5.58 7.79 10.87
N VAL A 143 -4.99 8.21 9.76
CA VAL A 143 -3.85 7.55 9.13
C VAL A 143 -2.75 8.59 8.95
N HIS A 144 -1.63 8.36 9.63
CA HIS A 144 -0.38 9.05 9.36
C HIS A 144 0.52 8.10 8.57
N MET A 145 0.96 8.52 7.40
CA MET A 145 1.96 7.81 6.63
C MET A 145 3.19 8.68 6.46
N HIS A 146 4.35 8.08 6.72
CA HIS A 146 5.64 8.65 6.45
C HIS A 146 6.40 7.73 5.50
N ARG A 147 6.81 8.26 4.35
CA ARG A 147 7.66 7.59 3.37
C ARG A 147 9.01 8.31 3.36
N GLY A 148 10.08 7.56 3.53
CA GLY A 148 11.44 7.99 3.20
C GLY A 148 12.07 6.97 2.26
N ILE A 149 11.83 7.14 0.96
CA ILE A 149 12.24 6.18 -0.08
C ILE A 149 13.04 6.88 -1.15
N THR A 150 14.19 6.30 -1.46
CA THR A 150 14.97 6.63 -2.64
C THR A 150 14.64 5.63 -3.76
N LEU A 151 14.11 6.16 -4.85
CA LEU A 151 13.90 5.42 -6.10
C LEU A 151 14.87 5.94 -7.16
N SER A 152 15.56 5.01 -7.80
CA SER A 152 16.30 5.25 -9.04
C SER A 152 15.81 4.29 -10.11
N GLU A 153 16.25 4.45 -11.37
CA GLU A 153 15.77 3.67 -12.53
C GLU A 153 15.65 2.16 -12.27
N ALA A 154 16.54 1.57 -11.46
CA ALA A 154 16.56 0.14 -11.21
C ALA A 154 16.68 -0.24 -9.72
N LEU A 155 16.60 0.71 -8.78
CA LEU A 155 16.80 0.43 -7.36
C LEU A 155 15.80 1.20 -6.50
N LEU A 156 15.11 0.47 -5.64
CA LEU A 156 14.19 0.97 -4.64
C LEU A 156 14.74 0.64 -3.24
N THR A 157 14.96 1.66 -2.42
CA THR A 157 15.35 1.48 -1.02
C THR A 157 14.75 2.53 -0.10
N GLY A 158 14.57 2.19 1.17
CA GLY A 158 14.04 3.08 2.20
C GLY A 158 12.91 2.44 2.98
N SER A 159 12.02 3.24 3.54
CA SER A 159 10.94 2.73 4.39
C SER A 159 9.63 3.49 4.23
N ILE A 160 8.53 2.80 4.49
CA ILE A 160 7.19 3.39 4.68
C ILE A 160 6.67 2.97 6.05
N THR A 161 6.15 3.94 6.80
CA THR A 161 5.43 3.68 8.05
C THR A 161 4.00 4.19 7.91
N TYR A 162 3.03 3.39 8.32
CA TYR A 162 1.63 3.79 8.50
C TYR A 162 1.26 3.65 9.97
N ASP A 163 0.92 4.75 10.61
CA ASP A 163 0.33 4.79 11.95
C ASP A 163 -1.16 5.03 11.82
N THR A 164 -1.95 4.03 12.19
CA THR A 164 -3.40 4.04 12.04
C THR A 164 -4.09 3.97 13.39
N THR A 165 -4.96 4.95 13.64
CA THR A 165 -5.84 4.97 14.81
C THR A 165 -7.29 4.87 14.37
N ILE A 166 -8.03 3.92 14.95
CA ILE A 166 -9.48 3.76 14.75
C ILE A 166 -10.18 4.04 16.07
N GLU A 167 -11.16 4.94 16.07
CA GLU A 167 -11.95 5.28 17.26
C GLU A 167 -13.45 5.30 16.97
N GLY A 168 -14.27 5.14 18.01
CA GLY A 168 -15.73 5.35 17.95
C GLY A 168 -16.53 4.29 17.17
N VAL A 169 -15.89 3.32 16.51
CA VAL A 169 -16.59 2.21 15.86
C VAL A 169 -16.98 1.13 16.87
N ALA A 170 -18.18 0.54 16.73
CA ALA A 170 -18.71 -0.43 17.69
C ALA A 170 -17.80 -1.66 17.93
N ARG A 171 -16.93 -2.01 16.97
CA ARG A 171 -15.96 -3.11 17.11
C ARG A 171 -14.76 -2.74 17.99
N TYR A 172 -14.42 -1.45 18.11
CA TYR A 172 -13.26 -0.94 18.84
C TYR A 172 -13.67 0.25 19.73
N PRO A 173 -14.47 0.02 20.79
CA PRO A 173 -15.01 1.10 21.63
C PRO A 173 -13.92 1.88 22.38
N ASP A 174 -12.81 1.22 22.72
CA ASP A 174 -11.64 1.83 23.38
C ASP A 174 -10.56 2.27 22.38
N GLY A 175 -10.89 2.24 21.09
CA GLY A 175 -9.97 2.47 19.99
C GLY A 175 -9.05 1.29 19.67
N LEU A 176 -8.44 1.37 18.49
CA LEU A 176 -7.41 0.47 18.01
C LEU A 176 -6.29 1.30 17.36
N LEU A 177 -5.10 1.21 17.93
CA LEU A 177 -3.87 1.68 17.32
C LEU A 177 -3.16 0.50 16.68
N PHE A 178 -2.76 0.66 15.42
CA PHE A 178 -1.80 -0.23 14.80
C PHE A 178 -0.88 0.52 13.85
N THR A 179 0.36 0.06 13.82
CA THR A 179 1.42 0.57 12.96
C THR A 179 1.84 -0.53 11.98
N ILE A 180 2.04 -0.17 10.72
CA ILE A 180 2.69 -1.03 9.72
C ILE A 180 3.99 -0.36 9.32
N HIS A 181 5.11 -1.03 9.55
CA HIS A 181 6.42 -0.60 9.11
C HIS A 181 6.90 -1.49 7.97
N ALA A 182 7.33 -0.90 6.87
CA ALA A 182 7.83 -1.60 5.71
C ALA A 182 9.20 -1.08 5.30
N ASP A 183 10.20 -1.96 5.29
CA ASP A 183 11.57 -1.69 4.85
C ASP A 183 11.82 -2.31 3.48
N TYR A 184 12.28 -1.47 2.55
CA TYR A 184 12.67 -1.84 1.19
C TYR A 184 14.20 -1.88 1.15
N VAL A 185 14.76 -3.09 1.18
CA VAL A 185 16.20 -3.33 1.27
C VAL A 185 16.74 -3.71 -0.11
N ASP A 186 17.40 -2.74 -0.75
CA ASP A 186 18.10 -2.88 -2.03
C ASP A 186 17.27 -3.62 -3.11
N ILE A 187 16.01 -3.24 -3.28
CA ILE A 187 15.13 -3.91 -4.24
C ILE A 187 15.49 -3.47 -5.65
N THR A 188 16.00 -4.41 -6.45
CA THR A 188 16.31 -4.13 -7.85
C THR A 188 15.07 -4.34 -8.72
N LEU A 189 14.79 -3.40 -9.61
CA LEU A 189 13.65 -3.44 -10.52
C LEU A 189 14.10 -3.68 -11.96
N ASP A 190 13.24 -4.30 -12.78
CA ASP A 190 13.39 -4.34 -14.23
C ASP A 190 12.74 -3.13 -14.92
N ASP A 191 12.83 -3.08 -16.25
CA ASP A 191 12.28 -1.99 -17.07
C ASP A 191 10.74 -1.85 -16.97
N VAL A 192 10.04 -2.85 -16.43
CA VAL A 192 8.60 -2.81 -16.18
C VAL A 192 8.27 -2.67 -14.68
N GLN A 193 9.25 -2.26 -13.88
CA GLN A 193 9.18 -2.07 -12.43
C GLN A 193 8.90 -3.36 -11.63
N CYS A 194 9.22 -4.53 -12.18
CA CYS A 194 9.09 -5.79 -11.46
C CYS A 194 10.32 -6.05 -10.57
N PRO A 195 10.14 -6.46 -9.31
CA PRO A 195 11.26 -6.79 -8.44
C PRO A 195 12.00 -8.06 -8.88
N LEU A 196 13.32 -7.96 -8.99
CA LEU A 196 14.25 -9.03 -9.38
C LEU A 196 15.20 -9.48 -8.25
N SER A 197 15.36 -8.68 -7.21
CA SER A 197 16.17 -9.02 -6.03
C SER A 197 15.87 -8.05 -4.88
N GLY A 198 16.51 -8.28 -3.73
CA GLY A 198 16.33 -7.49 -2.52
C GLY A 198 15.28 -8.09 -1.58
N THR A 199 14.91 -7.32 -0.57
CA THR A 199 14.00 -7.78 0.49
C THR A 199 13.01 -6.68 0.85
N LEU A 200 11.74 -7.04 0.94
CA LEU A 200 10.72 -6.25 1.61
C LEU A 200 10.47 -6.87 2.97
N ARG A 201 10.78 -6.15 4.06
CA ARG A 201 10.42 -6.56 5.41
C ARG A 201 9.20 -5.76 5.86
N VAL A 202 8.18 -6.42 6.36
CA VAL A 202 6.96 -5.79 6.86
C VAL A 202 6.71 -6.23 8.29
N GLU A 203 6.62 -5.27 9.20
CA GLU A 203 6.31 -5.49 10.60
C GLU A 203 5.00 -4.79 10.96
N GLN A 204 4.16 -5.46 11.72
CA GLN A 204 2.97 -4.84 12.30
C GLN A 204 3.12 -4.76 13.82
N VAL A 205 2.68 -3.64 14.36
CA VAL A 205 2.53 -3.43 15.80
C VAL A 205 1.07 -3.11 16.08
N ILE A 206 0.42 -3.85 16.98
CA ILE A 206 -0.97 -3.58 17.41
C ILE A 206 -0.93 -3.27 18.91
N ARG A 207 -1.43 -2.11 19.32
CA ARG A 207 -1.44 -1.68 20.74
C ARG A 207 -0.06 -1.86 21.41
N GLU A 208 1.00 -1.45 20.73
CA GLU A 208 2.41 -1.57 21.17
C GLU A 208 2.97 -3.00 21.22
N GLU A 209 2.21 -4.01 20.80
CA GLU A 209 2.67 -5.39 20.68
C GLU A 209 3.01 -5.70 19.21
N SER A 210 4.29 -6.02 18.94
CA SER A 210 4.72 -6.48 17.60
C SER A 210 4.14 -7.88 17.31
N THR A 211 3.61 -8.06 16.11
CA THR A 211 3.11 -9.36 15.63
C THR A 211 4.22 -10.20 14.97
N GLY A 212 5.46 -9.70 14.97
CA GLY A 212 6.56 -10.24 14.19
C GLY A 212 6.68 -9.56 12.82
N ALA A 213 7.86 -9.69 12.22
CA ALA A 213 8.13 -9.19 10.88
C ALA A 213 8.05 -10.34 9.88
N LEU A 214 7.44 -10.08 8.72
CA LEU A 214 7.48 -10.96 7.57
C LEU A 214 8.46 -10.39 6.55
N GLU A 215 9.36 -11.24 6.05
CA GLU A 215 10.31 -10.89 5.02
C GLU A 215 9.92 -11.54 3.69
N ALA A 216 9.75 -10.72 2.65
CA ALA A 216 9.60 -11.14 1.28
C ALA A 216 10.92 -10.94 0.54
N VAL A 217 11.60 -12.04 0.21
CA VAL A 217 12.86 -12.04 -0.54
C VAL A 217 12.55 -12.25 -2.02
N PHE A 218 12.96 -11.29 -2.85
CA PHE A 218 12.75 -11.33 -4.29
C PHE A 218 13.89 -12.09 -4.98
N GLY A 219 13.53 -12.88 -5.99
CA GLY A 219 14.43 -13.68 -6.79
C GLY A 219 14.57 -13.16 -8.23
N PRO A 220 15.53 -13.71 -9.00
CA PRO A 220 16.01 -13.14 -10.27
C PRO A 220 14.97 -13.13 -11.40
N SER A 221 13.79 -13.70 -11.19
CA SER A 221 12.69 -13.71 -12.15
C SER A 221 11.52 -12.94 -11.55
N CYS A 222 10.86 -12.13 -12.37
CA CYS A 222 9.65 -11.42 -11.96
C CYS A 222 8.62 -12.40 -11.36
N GLY A 223 8.21 -12.16 -10.11
CA GLY A 223 7.30 -13.01 -9.34
C GLY A 223 7.95 -14.17 -8.57
N ASP A 224 9.27 -14.34 -8.64
CA ASP A 224 9.99 -15.21 -7.71
C ASP A 224 10.07 -14.50 -6.35
N VAL A 225 9.19 -14.87 -5.43
CA VAL A 225 9.12 -14.30 -4.08
C VAL A 225 9.09 -15.44 -3.07
N ARG A 226 9.94 -15.34 -2.05
CA ARG A 226 9.96 -16.27 -0.91
C ARG A 226 9.65 -15.52 0.36
N LEU A 227 8.75 -16.07 1.16
CA LEU A 227 8.41 -15.53 2.45
C LEU A 227 9.21 -16.24 3.55
N SER A 228 9.73 -15.47 4.49
CA SER A 228 10.32 -15.93 5.75
C SER A 228 9.80 -15.11 6.92
N GLU A 229 9.63 -15.78 8.07
CA GLU A 229 9.36 -15.16 9.38
C GLU A 229 10.66 -14.98 10.16
#